data_AF-A0A060BLK8-F1
#
_entry.id   AF-A0A060BLK8-F1
#
_cell.length_a   1.000
_cell.length_b   1.000
_cell.length_c   1.000
_cell.angle_alpha   90.00
_cell.angle_beta   90.00
_cell.angle_gamma   90.00
#
_symmetry.space_group_name_H-M   'P 1'
#
loop_
_entity.id
_entity.type
_entity.pdbx_description
1 polymer ?
#
loop_
_entity_poly.entity_id
_entity_poly.type
_entity_poly.pdbx_seq_one_letter_code
_entity_poly.pdbx_strand_id
1 'polypeptide(L)' 'GNGEYLIHGTNAPDSVGLRVSSGCMRMNAADIQSLFSQVRSGTPVRVITSR' A
#
# COMPACT_ATOMS: atom_id res chain seq x y z
N GLY A 1 -7.79 -9.94 -4.99
CA GLY A 1 -9.00 -9.41 -4.33
C GLY A 1 -9.85 -10.49 -3.68
N ASN A 2 -9.28 -11.69 -3.48
CA ASN A 2 -9.97 -12.83 -2.88
C ASN A 2 -9.72 -12.87 -1.37
N GLY A 3 -9.76 -11.71 -0.70
CA GLY A 3 -9.41 -11.58 0.72
C GLY A 3 -7.92 -11.32 1.01
N GLU A 4 -7.12 -10.98 0.00
CA GLU A 4 -5.70 -10.66 0.16
C GLU A 4 -5.49 -9.19 0.54
N TYR A 5 -4.49 -8.92 1.37
CA TYR A 5 -3.99 -7.56 1.61
C TYR A 5 -2.96 -7.18 0.55
N LEU A 6 -3.10 -5.98 0.00
CA LEU A 6 -2.23 -5.47 -1.07
C LEU A 6 -1.60 -4.14 -0.63
N ILE A 7 -0.36 -3.92 -1.06
CA ILE A 7 0.24 -2.60 -1.17
C ILE A 7 0.17 -2.23 -2.65
N HIS A 8 -0.60 -1.19 -3.00
CA HIS A 8 -0.86 -0.86 -4.40
C HIS A 8 -1.03 0.64 -4.64
N GLY A 9 -0.86 1.06 -5.89
CA GLY A 9 -1.17 2.42 -6.32
C GLY A 9 -2.68 2.69 -6.35
N THR A 10 -3.07 3.96 -6.30
CA THR A 10 -4.46 4.38 -6.48
C THR A 10 -4.60 5.46 -7.54
N ASN A 11 -5.72 5.46 -8.26
CA ASN A 11 -6.15 6.54 -9.15
C ASN A 11 -6.94 7.64 -8.42
N ALA A 12 -7.12 7.51 -7.10
CA ALA A 12 -7.75 8.50 -6.23
C ALA A 12 -6.70 9.00 -5.21
N PRO A 13 -5.76 9.88 -5.61
CA PRO A 13 -4.63 10.30 -4.78
C PRO A 13 -5.05 10.92 -3.45
N ASP A 14 -6.16 11.68 -3.45
CA ASP A 14 -6.71 12.29 -2.24
C ASP A 14 -7.21 11.28 -1.19
N SER A 15 -7.29 9.99 -1.55
CA SER A 15 -7.61 8.91 -0.61
C SER A 15 -6.41 8.38 0.17
N VAL A 16 -5.18 8.72 -0.24
CA VAL A 16 -3.95 8.31 0.45
C VAL A 16 -3.88 8.99 1.81
N GLY A 17 -3.58 8.21 2.86
CA GLY A 17 -3.56 8.69 4.25
C GLY A 17 -4.93 8.66 4.96
N LEU A 18 -6.02 8.37 4.25
CA LEU A 18 -7.35 8.22 4.83
C LEU A 18 -7.67 6.76 5.14
N ARG A 19 -8.51 6.52 6.16
CA ARG A 19 -9.00 5.18 6.53
C ARG A 19 -10.18 4.74 5.65
N VAL A 20 -9.94 4.64 4.34
CA VAL A 20 -10.99 4.43 3.31
C VAL A 20 -10.75 3.20 2.44
N SER A 21 -9.74 2.40 2.78
CA SER A 21 -9.53 1.08 2.17
C SER A 21 -10.18 -0.02 3.01
N SER A 22 -10.61 -1.09 2.36
CA SER A 22 -11.05 -2.33 3.04
C SER A 22 -9.87 -3.17 3.54
N GLY A 23 -8.81 -2.50 4.04
CA GLY A 23 -7.59 -3.13 4.58
C GLY A 23 -6.35 -3.09 3.67
N CYS A 24 -6.49 -2.75 2.38
CA CYS A 24 -5.33 -2.56 1.51
C CYS A 24 -4.58 -1.24 1.79
N MET A 25 -3.28 -1.21 1.55
CA MET A 25 -2.47 0.00 1.66
C MET A 25 -2.36 0.69 0.30
N ARG A 26 -2.92 1.90 0.20
CA ARG A 26 -2.87 2.73 -1.01
C ARG A 26 -1.67 3.68 -0.96
N MET A 27 -1.00 3.83 -2.09
CA MET A 27 0.12 4.76 -2.30
C MET A 27 -0.12 5.62 -3.53
N ASN A 28 0.54 6.78 -3.61
CA ASN A 28 0.58 7.54 -4.85
C ASN A 28 1.35 6.75 -5.93
N ALA A 29 1.07 7.05 -7.21
CA ALA A 29 1.64 6.33 -8.34
C ALA A 29 3.18 6.35 -8.34
N ALA A 30 3.80 7.51 -8.08
CA ALA A 30 5.26 7.63 -8.02
C ALA A 30 5.86 6.81 -6.85
N ASP A 31 5.19 6.82 -5.69
CA ASP A 31 5.66 6.14 -4.49
C ASP A 31 5.62 4.60 -4.66
N ILE A 32 4.53 4.06 -5.21
CA ILE A 32 4.45 2.61 -5.46
C ILE A 32 5.45 2.15 -6.51
N GLN A 33 5.70 2.96 -7.54
CA GLN A 33 6.70 2.63 -8.57
C GLN A 33 8.11 2.60 -7.97
N SER A 34 8.45 3.58 -7.13
CA SER A 34 9.71 3.60 -6.40
C SER A 34 9.84 2.40 -5.47
N LEU A 35 8.81 2.09 -4.68
CA LEU A 35 8.81 0.95 -3.76
C LEU A 35 8.98 -0.37 -4.51
N PHE A 36 8.25 -0.57 -5.62
CA PHE A 36 8.32 -1.79 -6.43
C PHE A 36 9.74 -2.09 -6.93
N SER A 37 10.51 -1.05 -7.29
CA SER A 37 11.90 -1.21 -7.73
C SER A 37 12.87 -1.62 -6.62
N GLN A 38 12.51 -1.40 -5.35
CA GLN A 38 13.38 -1.62 -4.19
C GLN A 38 13.13 -2.95 -3.49
N VAL A 39 11.94 -3.54 -3.65
CA VAL A 39 11.53 -4.74 -2.90
C VAL A 39 11.61 -6.00 -3.75
N ARG A 40 11.87 -7.13 -3.08
CA ARG A 40 11.88 -8.45 -3.70
C ARG A 40 10.75 -9.30 -3.12
N SER A 41 10.30 -10.31 -3.86
CA SER A 41 9.36 -11.30 -3.32
C SER A 41 9.92 -11.95 -2.04
N GLY A 42 9.05 -12.12 -1.04
CA GLY A 42 9.45 -12.61 0.29
C GLY A 42 9.95 -11.53 1.26
N THR A 43 10.05 -10.27 0.84
CA THR A 43 10.35 -9.14 1.75
C THR A 43 9.25 -9.06 2.84
N PRO A 44 9.58 -9.22 4.14
CA PRO A 44 8.59 -9.17 5.19
C PRO A 44 7.93 -7.79 5.30
N VAL A 45 6.62 -7.78 5.54
CA VAL A 45 5.85 -6.56 5.81
C VAL A 45 5.36 -6.60 7.25
N ARG A 46 5.64 -5.53 8.01
CA ARG A 46 5.11 -5.35 9.36
C ARG A 46 4.28 -4.07 9.40
N VAL A 47 2.97 -4.23 9.61
CA VAL A 47 2.06 -3.10 9.85
C VAL A 47 2.09 -2.77 11.34
N ILE A 48 2.43 -1.52 11.65
CA ILE A 48 2.43 -1.00 13.02
C ILE A 48 1.39 0.10 13.12
N THR A 49 0.77 0.22 14.30
CA THR A 49 -0.07 1.37 14.66
C THR A 49 0.66 2.17 15.73
N SER A 50 0.74 3.48 15.59
CA SER A 50 1.14 4.37 16.69
C SER A 50 -0.13 4.73 17.46
N ARG A 51 -0.13 4.48 18.77
CA ARG A 51 -1.11 5.13 19.66
C ARG A 51 -0.83 6.62 19.74
#